data_AF-A0A933ZQ37-F1
#
_entry.id   AF-A0A933ZQ37-F1
#
_cell.length_a   1.000
_cell.length_b   1.000
_cell.length_c   1.000
_cell.angle_alpha   90.00
_cell.angle_beta   90.00
_cell.angle_gamma   90.00
#
_symmetry.space_group_name_H-M   'P 1'
#
loop_
_entity.id
_entity.type
_entity.pdbx_description
1 polymer ?
#
loop_
_entity_poly.entity_id
_entity_poly.type
_entity_poly.pdbx_seq_one_letter_code
_entity_poly.pdbx_strand_id
1 'polypeptide(L)'
;MLNATIVLCTFLAASGAGAAGPGAGAAEPAARKLTLDAVLEHARGQPSVEAARASAREAHARAREVSRSWLPTLEVTVVGGPSQNINCHPSPAQCITTEPSETRLGFDGLFGRIDGKLFMPLFTFGKISNGIDAAEAGAVAGDALAEGAEHGAVLDAAKAFFAVKLGRELLLMLAEGLDYVDDELVREEEQLEKGSGEVTESDHRRVLTLRAEILVRT
;
A
#
# COMPACT_ATOMS: atom_id res chain seq x y z
N MET A 1 7.83 -28.68 -31.70
CA MET A 1 8.46 -27.45 -32.23
C MET A 1 7.96 -26.31 -31.35
N LEU A 2 8.77 -25.87 -30.37
CA LEU A 2 9.39 -24.53 -30.26
C LEU A 2 8.35 -23.38 -30.38
N ASN A 3 8.22 -22.37 -29.52
CA ASN A 3 9.02 -21.80 -28.42
C ASN A 3 8.09 -20.76 -27.70
N ALA A 4 7.87 -20.87 -26.39
CA ALA A 4 8.26 -19.91 -25.33
C ALA A 4 9.09 -18.66 -25.73
N THR A 5 8.99 -17.59 -24.92
CA THR A 5 9.82 -16.34 -24.81
C THR A 5 9.04 -15.07 -25.21
N ILE A 6 8.50 -14.27 -24.27
CA ILE A 6 9.14 -13.24 -23.41
C ILE A 6 9.79 -12.11 -24.23
N VAL A 7 9.20 -10.91 -24.18
CA VAL A 7 9.83 -9.62 -24.52
C VAL A 7 9.38 -8.65 -23.43
N LEU A 8 10.08 -8.54 -22.31
CA LEU A 8 11.34 -7.81 -22.05
C LEU A 8 11.19 -6.29 -22.12
N CYS A 9 11.28 -5.70 -20.92
CA CYS A 9 11.60 -4.30 -20.63
C CYS A 9 12.59 -3.71 -21.64
N THR A 10 12.25 -2.53 -22.16
CA THR A 10 13.23 -1.61 -22.72
C THR A 10 13.23 -0.32 -21.89
N PHE A 11 14.25 -0.26 -21.02
CA PHE A 11 14.84 0.96 -20.50
C PHE A 11 15.11 1.94 -21.65
N LEU A 12 14.49 3.11 -21.64
CA LEU A 12 14.92 4.23 -22.48
C LEU A 12 15.71 5.21 -21.60
N ALA A 13 17.03 5.07 -21.69
CA ALA A 13 18.00 6.01 -21.15
C ALA A 13 18.02 7.27 -22.01
N ALA A 14 17.69 8.42 -21.42
CA ALA A 14 18.12 9.72 -21.91
C ALA A 14 19.43 10.08 -21.22
N SER A 15 20.54 9.83 -21.91
CA SER A 15 21.87 10.32 -21.55
C SER A 15 21.98 11.79 -21.97
N GLY A 16 21.93 12.68 -20.98
CA GLY A 16 22.40 14.06 -21.10
C GLY A 16 23.67 14.19 -20.28
N ALA A 17 24.82 14.12 -20.94
CA ALA A 17 26.12 14.35 -20.35
C ALA A 17 26.27 15.82 -19.92
N GLY A 18 26.31 16.06 -18.62
CA GLY A 18 26.78 17.30 -18.01
C GLY A 18 27.73 16.93 -16.87
N ALA A 19 29.03 17.04 -17.12
CA ALA A 19 30.07 16.77 -16.16
C ALA A 19 30.11 17.86 -15.07
N ALA A 20 30.00 17.46 -13.80
CA ALA A 20 30.44 18.25 -12.65
C ALA A 20 30.72 17.33 -11.45
N GLY A 21 32.02 17.09 -11.19
CA GLY A 21 32.65 16.91 -9.87
C GLY A 21 32.24 15.73 -8.96
N PRO A 22 33.19 14.87 -8.55
CA PRO A 22 33.01 14.03 -7.38
C PRO A 22 33.27 14.86 -6.11
N GLY A 23 32.37 14.77 -5.13
CA GLY A 23 32.58 15.34 -3.79
C GLY A 23 31.72 16.55 -3.47
N ALA A 24 30.39 16.38 -3.48
CA ALA A 24 29.54 17.15 -2.59
C ALA A 24 29.16 16.22 -1.43
N GLY A 25 29.82 16.39 -0.29
CA GLY A 25 29.36 15.82 0.96
C GLY A 25 27.90 16.20 1.11
N ALA A 26 27.01 15.20 1.04
CA ALA A 26 25.63 15.37 1.41
C ALA A 26 25.67 15.78 2.88
N ALA A 27 25.54 17.08 3.12
CA ALA A 27 25.30 17.62 4.44
C ALA A 27 24.12 16.83 4.98
N GLU A 28 24.37 16.01 5.99
CA GLU A 28 23.36 15.28 6.72
C GLU A 28 22.30 16.31 7.11
N PRO A 29 21.06 16.18 6.61
CA PRO A 29 20.07 17.23 6.79
C PRO A 29 19.94 17.47 8.28
N ALA A 30 20.30 18.68 8.72
CA ALA A 30 20.34 19.07 10.12
C ALA A 30 19.07 18.54 10.79
N ALA A 31 19.25 17.64 11.77
CA ALA A 31 18.18 16.84 12.36
C ALA A 31 17.00 17.74 12.71
N ARG A 32 15.96 17.70 11.86
CA ARG A 32 14.83 18.60 12.00
C ARG A 32 14.12 18.22 13.29
N LYS A 33 14.06 19.15 14.23
CA LYS A 33 13.30 18.98 15.48
C LYS A 33 11.83 18.84 15.10
N LEU A 34 11.36 17.61 15.03
CA LEU A 34 9.97 17.29 14.80
C LEU A 34 9.23 17.47 16.13
N THR A 35 8.27 18.40 16.14
CA THR A 35 7.31 18.53 17.23
C THR A 35 6.26 17.42 17.12
N LEU A 36 5.56 17.14 18.22
CA LEU A 36 4.48 16.15 18.23
C LEU A 36 3.47 16.44 17.11
N ASP A 37 3.02 17.69 17.00
CA ASP A 37 2.03 18.09 15.99
C ASP A 37 2.50 17.80 14.56
N ALA A 38 3.78 18.05 14.25
CA ALA A 38 4.36 17.77 12.94
C ALA A 38 4.39 16.26 12.63
N VAL A 39 4.64 15.42 13.64
CA VAL A 39 4.61 13.96 13.49
C VAL A 39 3.18 13.45 13.27
N LEU A 40 2.21 14.00 14.00
CA LEU A 40 0.81 13.62 13.85
C LEU A 40 0.24 14.05 12.49
N GLU A 41 0.61 15.25 12.02
CA GLU A 41 0.22 15.73 10.70
C GLU A 41 0.82 14.86 9.59
N HIS A 42 2.09 14.48 9.71
CA HIS A 42 2.72 13.55 8.79
C HIS A 42 2.05 12.17 8.80
N ALA A 43 1.64 11.67 9.98
CA ALA A 43 0.96 10.38 10.10
C ALA A 43 -0.39 10.34 9.36
N ARG A 44 -1.13 11.45 9.33
CA ARG A 44 -2.40 11.56 8.57
C ARG A 44 -2.22 11.52 7.05
N GLY A 45 -1.02 11.86 6.57
CA GLY A 45 -0.65 11.84 5.15
C GLY A 45 0.03 10.55 4.70
N GLN A 46 0.07 9.50 5.54
CA GLN A 46 0.73 8.25 5.16
C GLN A 46 -0.04 7.50 4.06
N PRO A 47 0.65 6.76 3.17
CA PRO A 47 0.01 6.00 2.09
C PRO A 47 -1.01 4.96 2.57
N SER A 48 -0.85 4.44 3.79
CA SER A 48 -1.81 3.51 4.41
C SER A 48 -3.17 4.17 4.66
N VAL A 49 -3.17 5.41 5.14
CA VAL A 49 -4.40 6.20 5.37
C VAL A 49 -5.03 6.57 4.04
N GLU A 50 -4.23 6.94 3.03
CA GLU A 50 -4.73 7.22 1.69
C GLU A 50 -5.37 6.00 1.02
N ALA A 51 -4.78 4.82 1.19
CA ALA A 51 -5.33 3.55 0.71
C ALA A 51 -6.66 3.21 1.40
N ALA A 52 -6.78 3.48 2.71
CA ALA A 52 -8.03 3.30 3.44
C ALA A 52 -9.12 4.26 2.94
N ARG A 53 -8.78 5.54 2.73
CA ARG A 53 -9.69 6.54 2.12
C ARG A 53 -10.07 6.17 0.69
N ALA A 54 -9.15 5.58 -0.09
CA ALA A 54 -9.46 5.10 -1.44
C ALA A 54 -10.47 3.95 -1.41
N SER A 55 -10.30 2.99 -0.48
CA SER A 55 -11.25 1.90 -0.27
C SER A 55 -12.64 2.42 0.10
N ALA A 56 -12.74 3.46 0.94
CA ALA A 56 -14.01 4.11 1.24
C ALA A 56 -14.65 4.75 -0.02
N ARG A 57 -13.86 5.44 -0.85
CA ARG A 57 -14.34 5.99 -2.13
C ARG A 57 -14.84 4.92 -3.09
N GLU A 58 -14.21 3.75 -3.12
CA GLU A 58 -14.70 2.61 -3.90
C GLU A 58 -16.04 2.09 -3.38
N ALA A 59 -16.22 2.00 -2.06
CA ALA A 59 -17.50 1.62 -1.46
C ALA A 59 -18.62 2.60 -1.85
N HIS A 60 -18.34 3.91 -1.79
CA HIS A 60 -19.26 4.95 -2.28
C HIS A 60 -19.53 4.83 -3.79
N ALA A 61 -18.52 4.50 -4.60
CA ALA A 61 -18.71 4.29 -6.04
C ALA A 61 -19.65 3.10 -6.32
N ARG A 62 -19.48 1.99 -5.59
CA ARG A 62 -20.37 0.82 -5.68
C ARG A 62 -21.79 1.15 -5.22
N ALA A 63 -21.94 1.93 -4.14
CA ALA A 63 -23.26 2.39 -3.69
C ALA A 63 -23.98 3.23 -4.76
N ARG A 64 -23.26 4.12 -5.45
CA ARG A 64 -23.80 4.90 -6.57
C ARG A 64 -24.14 4.07 -7.80
N GLU A 65 -23.42 2.98 -8.04
CA GLU A 65 -23.74 2.04 -9.12
C GLU A 65 -25.04 1.30 -8.80
N VAL A 66 -25.16 0.79 -7.57
CA VAL A 66 -26.36 0.09 -7.11
C VAL A 66 -27.57 1.02 -7.09
N SER A 67 -27.42 2.29 -6.67
CA SER A 67 -28.51 3.27 -6.68
C SER A 67 -29.01 3.63 -8.07
N ARG A 68 -28.26 3.31 -9.13
CA ARG A 68 -28.71 3.46 -10.52
C ARG A 68 -29.38 2.22 -11.09
N SER A 69 -29.55 1.15 -10.32
CA SER A 69 -30.18 -0.10 -10.77
C SER A 69 -31.67 0.05 -11.15
N TRP A 70 -32.32 1.15 -10.76
CA TRP A 70 -33.70 1.44 -11.17
C TRP A 70 -33.80 2.02 -12.58
N LEU A 71 -32.68 2.52 -13.14
CA LEU A 71 -32.64 3.06 -14.49
C LEU A 71 -32.63 1.92 -15.52
N PRO A 72 -33.32 2.08 -16.66
CA PRO A 72 -33.28 1.08 -17.71
C PRO A 72 -31.88 0.99 -18.32
N THR A 73 -31.41 -0.24 -18.55
CA THR A 73 -30.11 -0.51 -19.16
C THR A 73 -30.28 -0.85 -20.64
N LEU A 74 -29.54 -0.15 -21.49
CA LEU A 74 -29.48 -0.41 -22.93
C LEU A 74 -28.17 -1.13 -23.25
N GLU A 75 -28.28 -2.36 -23.72
CA GLU A 75 -27.16 -3.13 -24.24
C GLU A 75 -27.24 -3.12 -25.77
N VAL A 76 -26.20 -2.58 -26.42
CA VAL A 76 -26.08 -2.58 -27.88
C VAL A 76 -24.95 -3.52 -28.27
N THR A 77 -25.29 -4.61 -28.96
CA THR A 77 -24.31 -5.56 -29.48
C THR A 77 -24.17 -5.35 -30.97
N VAL A 78 -22.95 -5.08 -31.43
CA VAL A 78 -22.61 -4.98 -32.85
C VAL A 78 -21.72 -6.17 -33.19
N VAL A 79 -22.22 -7.06 -34.03
CA VAL A 79 -21.46 -8.20 -34.55
C VAL A 79 -21.21 -7.97 -36.02
N GLY A 80 -19.96 -8.07 -36.45
CA GLY A 80 -19.58 -7.96 -37.84
C GLY A 80 -18.55 -9.01 -38.20
N GLY A 81 -18.64 -9.56 -39.40
CA GLY A 81 -17.70 -10.56 -39.87
C GLY A 81 -17.81 -10.81 -41.37
N PRO A 82 -16.76 -11.32 -42.00
CA PRO A 82 -16.83 -11.66 -43.41
C PRO A 82 -17.75 -12.89 -43.56
N SER A 83 -18.73 -12.79 -44.46
CA SER A 83 -19.75 -13.81 -44.69
C SER A 83 -19.33 -14.73 -45.84
N GLN A 84 -19.62 -16.01 -45.69
CA GLN A 84 -19.52 -16.98 -46.77
C GLN A 84 -20.86 -17.03 -47.52
N ASN A 85 -20.79 -17.16 -48.83
CA ASN A 85 -21.98 -17.37 -49.64
C ASN A 85 -22.48 -18.82 -49.45
N ILE A 86 -23.69 -18.99 -48.93
CA ILE A 86 -24.33 -20.30 -48.75
C ILE A 86 -25.52 -20.37 -49.72
N ASN A 87 -25.38 -21.18 -50.78
CA ASN A 87 -26.47 -21.44 -51.72
C ASN A 87 -27.43 -22.49 -51.15
N CYS A 88 -28.68 -22.09 -50.88
CA CYS A 88 -29.74 -22.95 -50.35
C CYS A 88 -30.61 -23.51 -51.49
N HIS A 89 -30.86 -24.82 -51.47
CA HIS A 89 -31.74 -25.50 -52.42
C HIS A 89 -32.94 -26.16 -51.68
N PRO A 90 -34.18 -26.18 -52.23
CA PRO A 90 -34.63 -25.63 -53.52
C PRO A 90 -34.97 -24.12 -53.50
N SER A 91 -35.08 -23.49 -52.32
CA SER A 91 -35.26 -22.03 -52.24
C SER A 91 -34.71 -21.46 -50.94
N PRO A 92 -34.39 -20.15 -50.86
CA PRO A 92 -33.90 -19.50 -49.64
C PRO A 92 -34.86 -19.58 -48.44
N ALA A 93 -36.16 -19.78 -48.67
CA ALA A 93 -37.18 -19.89 -47.62
C ALA A 93 -37.33 -21.31 -47.06
N GLN A 94 -36.85 -22.34 -47.77
CA GLN A 94 -36.94 -23.75 -47.40
C GLN A 94 -35.60 -24.43 -47.70
N CYS A 95 -34.62 -24.18 -46.83
CA CYS A 95 -33.27 -24.71 -46.99
C CYS A 95 -33.19 -26.11 -46.35
N ILE A 96 -33.20 -27.16 -47.18
CA ILE A 96 -33.13 -28.56 -46.73
C ILE A 96 -31.70 -29.11 -46.93
N THR A 97 -31.01 -28.65 -47.97
CA THR A 97 -29.64 -29.03 -48.28
C THR A 97 -28.81 -27.80 -48.60
N THR A 98 -27.59 -27.74 -48.09
CA THR A 98 -26.60 -26.73 -48.45
C THR A 98 -25.47 -27.41 -49.22
N GLU A 99 -25.23 -26.96 -50.45
CA GLU A 99 -24.05 -27.36 -51.23
C GLU A 99 -23.03 -26.22 -51.16
N PRO A 100 -21.94 -26.36 -50.40
CA PRO A 100 -20.85 -25.39 -50.46
C PRO A 100 -20.16 -25.54 -51.83
N SER A 101 -20.48 -24.68 -52.78
CA SER A 101 -20.00 -24.80 -54.17
C SER A 101 -18.53 -24.40 -54.36
N GLU A 102 -17.78 -24.10 -53.31
CA GLU A 102 -16.38 -23.67 -53.37
C GLU A 102 -15.59 -24.21 -52.16
N THR A 103 -14.52 -24.99 -52.38
CA THR A 103 -13.57 -25.42 -51.33
C THR A 103 -12.55 -24.33 -50.96
N ARG A 104 -12.69 -23.14 -51.55
CA ARG A 104 -11.91 -21.94 -51.25
C ARG A 104 -12.70 -21.09 -50.26
N LEU A 105 -12.06 -20.66 -49.18
CA LEU A 105 -12.59 -19.64 -48.27
C LEU A 105 -12.67 -18.30 -49.03
N GLY A 106 -13.73 -18.12 -49.82
CA GLY A 106 -14.08 -16.86 -50.47
C GLY A 106 -14.94 -16.03 -49.53
N PHE A 107 -14.47 -14.85 -49.18
CA PHE A 107 -15.27 -13.87 -48.45
C PHE A 107 -16.09 -13.08 -49.47
N ASP A 108 -17.38 -13.36 -49.57
CA ASP A 108 -18.26 -12.82 -50.63
C ASP A 108 -19.27 -11.79 -50.09
N GLY A 109 -19.02 -11.28 -48.88
CA GLY A 109 -19.85 -10.24 -48.29
C GLY A 109 -19.42 -9.86 -46.89
N LEU A 110 -19.92 -8.72 -46.42
CA LEU A 110 -19.79 -8.26 -45.05
C LEU A 110 -21.12 -8.55 -44.33
N PHE A 111 -21.09 -9.43 -43.34
CA PHE A 111 -22.21 -9.60 -42.42
C PHE A 111 -22.09 -8.59 -41.28
N GLY A 112 -23.17 -7.88 -41.00
CA GLY A 112 -23.29 -6.97 -39.87
C GLY A 112 -24.65 -7.14 -39.20
N ARG A 113 -24.66 -7.30 -37.89
CA ARG A 113 -25.86 -7.39 -37.05
C ARG A 113 -25.73 -6.40 -35.90
N ILE A 114 -26.76 -5.60 -35.70
CA ILE A 114 -26.88 -4.67 -34.57
C ILE A 114 -28.11 -5.09 -33.79
N ASP A 115 -27.90 -5.51 -32.54
CA ASP A 115 -28.96 -5.84 -31.59
C ASP A 115 -28.99 -4.79 -30.48
N GLY A 116 -30.19 -4.33 -30.13
CA GLY A 116 -30.42 -3.51 -28.94
C GLY A 116 -31.33 -4.26 -27.97
N LYS A 117 -30.89 -4.46 -26.73
CA LYS A 117 -31.71 -5.01 -25.64
C LYS A 117 -31.93 -3.94 -24.59
N LEU A 118 -33.19 -3.71 -24.24
CA LEU A 118 -33.57 -2.78 -23.18
C LEU A 118 -34.11 -3.58 -21.99
N PHE A 119 -33.43 -3.50 -20.85
CA PHE A 119 -33.86 -4.12 -19.61
C PHE A 119 -34.51 -3.07 -18.71
N MET A 120 -35.79 -3.25 -18.38
CA MET A 120 -36.54 -2.36 -17.48
C MET A 120 -37.13 -3.17 -16.32
N PRO A 121 -36.68 -2.95 -15.08
CA PRO A 121 -37.28 -3.59 -13.91
C PRO A 121 -38.63 -2.93 -13.58
N LEU A 122 -39.75 -3.55 -13.95
CA LEU A 122 -41.09 -3.00 -13.70
C LEU A 122 -41.60 -3.24 -12.27
N PHE A 123 -41.15 -4.30 -11.59
CA PHE A 123 -41.53 -4.59 -10.20
C PHE A 123 -40.55 -5.60 -9.57
N THR A 124 -39.73 -5.19 -8.59
CA THR A 124 -38.70 -6.05 -7.98
C THR A 124 -38.96 -6.43 -6.53
N PHE A 125 -40.18 -6.28 -6.02
CA PHE A 125 -40.55 -6.63 -4.63
C PHE A 125 -39.53 -6.15 -3.57
N GLY A 126 -39.03 -4.92 -3.71
CA GLY A 126 -38.06 -4.34 -2.76
C GLY A 126 -36.63 -4.89 -2.84
N LYS A 127 -36.31 -5.83 -3.74
CA LYS A 127 -34.93 -6.33 -3.91
C LYS A 127 -33.94 -5.20 -4.24
N ILE A 128 -34.34 -4.26 -5.10
CA ILE A 128 -33.50 -3.10 -5.45
C ILE A 128 -33.37 -2.15 -4.27
N SER A 129 -34.47 -1.78 -3.59
CA SER A 129 -34.40 -0.86 -2.44
C SER A 129 -33.52 -1.41 -1.31
N ASN A 130 -33.71 -2.68 -0.93
CA ASN A 130 -32.88 -3.32 0.08
C ASN A 130 -31.41 -3.43 -0.35
N GLY A 131 -31.16 -3.60 -1.66
CA GLY A 131 -29.81 -3.60 -2.21
C GLY A 131 -29.15 -2.23 -2.13
N ILE A 132 -29.91 -1.15 -2.35
CA ILE A 132 -29.45 0.23 -2.20
C ILE A 132 -29.14 0.50 -0.72
N ASP A 133 -30.07 0.21 0.18
CA ASP A 133 -29.90 0.42 1.63
C ASP A 133 -28.67 -0.34 2.14
N ALA A 134 -28.47 -1.59 1.70
CA ALA A 134 -27.29 -2.38 2.06
C ALA A 134 -25.99 -1.79 1.49
N ALA A 135 -26.01 -1.26 0.26
CA ALA A 135 -24.84 -0.64 -0.35
C ALA A 135 -24.49 0.70 0.33
N GLU A 136 -25.49 1.49 0.73
CA GLU A 136 -25.31 2.71 1.51
C GLU A 136 -24.74 2.41 2.90
N ALA A 137 -25.27 1.40 3.60
CA ALA A 137 -24.71 0.94 4.87
C ALA A 137 -23.25 0.46 4.71
N GLY A 138 -22.93 -0.18 3.59
CA GLY A 138 -21.57 -0.56 3.24
C GLY A 138 -20.64 0.64 3.02
N ALA A 139 -21.13 1.72 2.43
CA ALA A 139 -20.36 2.95 2.26
C ALA A 139 -20.07 3.64 3.60
N VAL A 140 -21.06 3.72 4.49
CA VAL A 140 -20.88 4.24 5.86
C VAL A 140 -19.89 3.40 6.66
N ALA A 141 -19.94 2.07 6.54
CA ALA A 141 -18.95 1.19 7.15
C ALA A 141 -17.54 1.44 6.57
N GLY A 142 -17.44 1.73 5.27
CA GLY A 142 -16.19 2.13 4.61
C GLY A 142 -15.60 3.41 5.20
N ASP A 143 -16.43 4.42 5.46
CA ASP A 143 -16.00 5.68 6.08
C ASP A 143 -15.47 5.44 7.50
N ALA A 144 -16.20 4.65 8.32
CA ALA A 144 -15.75 4.31 9.68
C ALA A 144 -14.42 3.54 9.70
N LEU A 145 -14.18 2.67 8.72
CA LEU A 145 -12.90 1.96 8.57
C LEU A 145 -11.77 2.91 8.15
N ALA A 146 -12.05 3.89 7.30
CA ALA A 146 -11.07 4.89 6.91
C ALA A 146 -10.68 5.81 8.09
N GLU A 147 -11.67 6.24 8.88
CA GLU A 147 -11.43 6.99 10.12
C GLU A 147 -10.64 6.15 11.14
N GLY A 148 -10.98 4.88 11.30
CA GLY A 148 -10.25 3.95 12.16
C GLY A 148 -8.78 3.79 11.76
N ALA A 149 -8.51 3.70 10.45
CA ALA A 149 -7.14 3.62 9.93
C ALA A 149 -6.35 4.93 10.19
N GLU A 150 -6.99 6.08 10.03
CA GLU A 150 -6.38 7.38 10.34
C GLU A 150 -6.04 7.49 11.83
N HIS A 151 -6.99 7.15 12.71
CA HIS A 151 -6.78 7.19 14.15
C HIS A 151 -5.72 6.19 14.61
N GLY A 152 -5.67 5.01 14.00
CA GLY A 152 -4.61 4.02 14.24
C GLY A 152 -3.22 4.58 13.90
N ALA A 153 -3.07 5.18 12.70
CA ALA A 153 -1.81 5.78 12.28
C ALA A 153 -1.36 6.93 13.21
N VAL A 154 -2.29 7.78 13.63
CA VAL A 154 -2.02 8.88 14.57
C VAL A 154 -1.58 8.34 15.94
N LEU A 155 -2.26 7.30 16.44
CA LEU A 155 -1.93 6.69 17.73
C LEU A 155 -0.53 6.05 17.70
N ASP A 156 -0.20 5.32 16.64
CA ASP A 156 1.09 4.66 16.51
C ASP A 156 2.24 5.67 16.35
N ALA A 157 1.99 6.77 15.62
CA ALA A 157 2.93 7.88 15.53
C ALA A 157 3.16 8.56 16.90
N ALA A 158 2.10 8.76 17.69
CA ALA A 158 2.22 9.30 19.05
C ALA A 158 3.03 8.37 19.97
N LYS A 159 2.76 7.06 19.94
CA LYS A 159 3.54 6.07 20.70
C LYS A 159 5.01 6.09 20.31
N ALA A 160 5.31 6.11 19.01
CA ALA A 160 6.68 6.16 18.51
C ALA A 160 7.41 7.43 18.98
N PHE A 161 6.75 8.59 18.95
CA PHE A 161 7.31 9.85 19.43
C PHE A 161 7.69 9.77 20.92
N PHE A 162 6.79 9.28 21.77
CA PHE A 162 7.06 9.15 23.20
C PHE A 162 8.07 8.05 23.50
N ALA A 163 8.09 6.95 22.74
CA ALA A 163 9.09 5.90 22.88
C ALA A 163 10.51 6.43 22.62
N VAL A 164 10.69 7.24 21.58
CA VAL A 164 11.99 7.88 21.29
C VAL A 164 12.37 8.88 22.37
N LYS A 165 11.43 9.69 22.86
CA LYS A 165 11.71 10.64 23.94
C LYS A 165 12.14 9.90 25.21
N LEU A 166 11.40 8.87 25.61
CA LEU A 166 11.74 8.04 26.76
C LEU A 166 13.10 7.35 26.59
N GLY A 167 13.36 6.77 25.41
CA GLY A 167 14.64 6.13 25.12
C GLY A 167 15.82 7.09 25.25
N ARG A 168 15.67 8.35 24.83
CA ARG A 168 16.70 9.38 24.99
C ARG A 168 16.96 9.75 26.45
N GLU A 169 15.90 9.90 27.25
CA GLU A 169 16.06 10.17 28.68
C GLU A 169 16.73 8.99 29.40
N LEU A 170 16.36 7.74 29.04
CA LEU A 170 17.02 6.56 29.59
C LEU A 170 18.51 6.51 29.23
N LEU A 171 18.87 6.83 27.99
CA LEU A 171 20.29 6.91 27.59
C LEU A 171 21.05 7.98 28.36
N LEU A 172 20.43 9.14 28.63
CA LEU A 172 21.04 10.18 29.47
C LEU A 172 21.22 9.71 30.92
N MET A 173 20.22 9.08 31.52
CA MET A 173 20.33 8.52 32.88
C MET A 173 21.38 7.42 32.98
N LEU A 174 21.53 6.59 31.94
CA LEU A 174 22.56 5.56 31.89
C LEU A 174 23.96 6.17 31.74
N ALA A 175 24.11 7.23 30.94
CA ALA A 175 25.38 7.95 30.81
C ALA A 175 25.79 8.61 32.14
N GLU A 176 24.87 9.31 32.81
CA GLU A 176 25.12 9.88 34.14
C GLU A 176 25.48 8.79 35.16
N GLY A 177 24.77 7.66 35.15
CA GLY A 177 25.08 6.52 36.00
C GLY A 177 26.46 5.91 35.73
N LEU A 178 26.91 5.91 34.47
CA LEU A 178 28.25 5.46 34.09
C LEU A 178 29.32 6.42 34.61
N ASP A 179 29.09 7.73 34.50
CA ASP A 179 30.01 8.75 35.01
C ASP A 179 30.19 8.62 36.54
N TYR A 180 29.12 8.36 37.30
CA TYR A 180 29.22 8.10 38.74
C TYR A 180 30.05 6.85 39.08
N VAL A 181 29.92 5.79 38.28
CA VAL A 181 30.70 4.56 38.46
C VAL A 181 32.17 4.80 38.13
N ASP A 182 32.46 5.57 37.08
CA ASP A 182 33.82 5.92 36.66
C ASP A 182 34.50 6.83 37.71
N ASP A 183 33.78 7.80 38.28
CA ASP A 183 34.26 8.65 39.38
C ASP A 183 34.61 7.83 40.64
N GLU A 184 33.78 6.83 40.99
CA GLU A 184 34.02 6.00 42.16
C GLU A 184 35.21 5.04 41.94
N LEU A 185 35.38 4.49 40.74
CA LEU A 185 36.55 3.69 40.39
C LEU A 185 37.85 4.48 40.58
N VAL A 186 37.89 5.75 40.16
CA VAL A 186 39.06 6.62 40.36
C VAL A 186 39.35 6.83 41.86
N ARG A 187 38.30 7.03 42.68
CA ARG A 187 38.47 7.19 44.14
C ARG A 187 38.96 5.93 44.83
N GLU A 188 38.44 4.76 44.45
CA GLU A 188 38.86 3.47 44.97
C GLU A 188 40.32 3.18 44.62
N GLU A 189 40.73 3.46 43.39
CA GLU A 189 42.12 3.25 42.93
C GLU A 189 43.09 4.15 43.73
N GLU A 190 42.74 5.42 43.96
CA GLU A 190 43.52 6.30 44.84
C GLU A 190 43.62 5.80 46.29
N GLN A 191 42.56 5.20 46.83
CA GLN A 191 42.56 4.68 48.22
C GLN A 191 43.39 3.39 48.34
N LEU A 192 43.34 2.52 47.33
CA LEU A 192 44.19 1.34 47.23
C LEU A 192 45.68 1.72 47.17
N GLU A 193 46.04 2.76 46.39
CA GLU A 193 47.40 3.29 46.33
C GLU A 193 47.87 3.88 47.68
N LYS A 194 46.97 4.57 48.40
CA LYS A 194 47.26 5.16 49.71
C LYS A 194 47.30 4.12 50.84
N GLY A 195 46.85 2.88 50.59
CA GLY A 195 46.84 1.80 51.56
C GLY A 195 45.85 1.98 52.72
N SER A 196 44.82 2.82 52.53
CA SER A 196 43.73 2.93 53.50
C SER A 196 42.86 1.68 53.38
N GLY A 197 42.94 0.75 54.33
CA GLY A 197 42.22 -0.53 54.31
C GLY A 197 40.68 -0.45 54.36
N GLU A 198 40.08 0.68 53.97
CA GLU A 198 38.64 0.86 53.78
C GLU A 198 38.13 0.18 52.50
N VAL A 199 38.92 0.12 51.42
CA VAL A 199 38.53 -0.51 50.14
C VAL A 199 39.36 -1.77 49.90
N THR A 200 38.70 -2.89 49.63
CA THR A 200 39.38 -4.16 49.30
C THR A 200 39.46 -4.37 47.79
N GLU A 201 40.50 -5.06 47.32
CA GLU A 201 40.65 -5.53 45.93
C GLU A 201 39.41 -6.29 45.41
N SER A 202 38.68 -6.96 46.31
CA SER A 202 37.45 -7.65 45.96
C SER A 202 36.31 -6.68 45.61
N ASP A 203 36.24 -5.54 46.27
CA ASP A 203 35.19 -4.55 46.03
C ASP A 203 35.45 -3.78 44.73
N HIS A 204 36.70 -3.40 44.47
CA HIS A 204 37.10 -2.78 43.21
C HIS A 204 36.75 -3.63 41.97
N ARG A 205 37.02 -4.94 42.04
CA ARG A 205 36.67 -5.89 40.96
C ARG A 205 35.15 -6.02 40.74
N ARG A 206 34.33 -5.82 41.78
CA ARG A 206 32.86 -5.81 41.65
C ARG A 206 32.40 -4.60 40.86
N VAL A 207 32.95 -3.42 41.15
CA VAL A 207 32.62 -2.18 40.44
C VAL A 207 33.05 -2.25 38.97
N LEU A 208 34.24 -2.80 38.67
CA LEU A 208 34.68 -3.06 37.30
C LEU A 208 33.73 -4.00 36.53
N THR A 209 33.21 -5.04 37.20
CA THR A 209 32.26 -5.97 36.58
C THR A 209 30.94 -5.26 36.27
N LEU A 210 30.44 -4.42 37.18
CA LEU A 210 29.23 -3.63 36.96
C LEU A 210 29.38 -2.67 35.78
N ARG A 211 30.52 -1.96 35.70
CA ARG A 211 30.84 -1.08 34.58
C ARG A 211 30.84 -1.83 33.25
N ALA A 212 31.49 -3.00 33.20
CA ALA A 212 31.53 -3.82 31.99
C ALA A 212 30.12 -4.30 31.57
N GLU A 213 29.26 -4.65 32.52
CA GLU A 213 27.88 -5.04 32.21
C GLU A 213 27.07 -3.89 31.61
N ILE A 214 27.25 -2.67 32.12
CA ILE A 214 26.57 -1.48 31.60
C ILE A 214 27.04 -1.20 30.17
N LEU A 215 28.36 -1.19 29.92
CA LEU A 215 28.94 -0.91 28.60
C LEU A 215 28.55 -1.92 27.52
N VAL A 216 28.36 -3.20 27.88
CA VAL A 216 27.94 -4.23 26.91
C VAL A 216 26.46 -4.08 26.52
N ARG A 217 25.64 -3.43 27.37
CA ARG A 217 24.20 -3.28 27.16
C ARG A 217 23.81 -1.95 26.51
N THR A 218 24.71 -0.98 26.46
CA THR A 218 24.56 0.32 25.80
C THR A 218 25.15 0.29 24.39
#